data_AF-A0A5E4MRY3-F1
#
_entry.id   AF-A0A5E4MRY3-F1
#
_cell.length_a   1.000
_cell.length_b   1.000
_cell.length_c   1.000
_cell.angle_alpha   90.00
_cell.angle_beta   90.00
_cell.angle_gamma   90.00
#
_symmetry.space_group_name_H-M   'P 1'
#
loop_
_entity.id
_entity.type
_entity.pdbx_description
1 polymer ?
#
loop_
_entity_poly.entity_id
_entity_poly.type
_entity_poly.pdbx_seq_one_letter_code
_entity_poly.pdbx_strand_id
1 'polypeptide(L)'
;MNTVECYDAEANVWTIVTPMQTRRSGVSCIAYHNCLYVMGGFNGLFRMNTGEKFDPTTNRWSPVVEMGSPRSNFAIEVLDDMIFVAGGFNGVTTIAQVECYNDRTDEWFEAKSMQIFRSALAACVIKNLPNVAYYMPSDRDKLSEEGRVDSEMRTTGRSDNESDRGVDGVSNVSAITNLIETADIDNEDTDNDDNVIFEDAQDQDHRGQ
;
A
#
# COMPACT_ATOMS: atom_id res chain seq x y z
N MET A 1 -14.22 -5.37 -0.44
CA MET A 1 -14.87 -5.68 -1.74
C MET A 1 -13.76 -5.98 -2.75
N ASN A 2 -13.95 -6.82 -3.76
CA ASN A 2 -12.93 -7.07 -4.80
C ASN A 2 -13.40 -6.70 -6.23
N THR A 3 -14.62 -6.17 -6.35
CA THR A 3 -15.15 -5.71 -7.64
C THR A 3 -14.42 -4.46 -8.11
N VAL A 4 -14.41 -4.27 -9.42
CA VAL A 4 -13.79 -3.12 -10.07
C VAL A 4 -14.77 -2.64 -11.13
N GLU A 5 -14.94 -1.33 -11.22
CA GLU A 5 -15.83 -0.69 -12.18
C GLU A 5 -15.02 0.25 -13.08
N CYS A 6 -15.38 0.30 -14.35
CA CYS A 6 -14.81 1.22 -15.34
C CYS A 6 -15.93 2.15 -15.81
N TYR A 7 -15.64 3.45 -15.83
CA TYR A 7 -16.54 4.46 -16.35
C TYR A 7 -16.17 4.82 -17.79
N ASP A 8 -17.10 4.63 -18.71
CA ASP A 8 -17.02 5.13 -20.08
C ASP A 8 -17.67 6.53 -20.12
N ALA A 9 -16.86 7.56 -20.39
CA ALA A 9 -17.31 8.94 -20.44
C ALA A 9 -18.11 9.29 -21.71
N GLU A 10 -17.89 8.56 -22.82
CA GLU A 10 -18.65 8.77 -24.06
C GLU A 10 -20.05 8.16 -23.94
N ALA A 11 -20.14 6.95 -23.38
CA ALA A 11 -21.41 6.27 -23.16
C ALA A 11 -22.13 6.72 -21.87
N ASN A 12 -21.42 7.36 -20.94
CA ASN A 12 -21.88 7.73 -19.60
C ASN A 12 -22.41 6.52 -18.81
N VAL A 13 -21.66 5.43 -18.79
CA VAL A 13 -22.04 4.16 -18.15
C VAL A 13 -20.90 3.62 -17.32
N TRP A 14 -21.24 3.09 -16.14
CA TRP A 14 -20.35 2.26 -15.33
C TRP A 14 -20.51 0.78 -15.70
N THR A 15 -19.39 0.10 -15.92
CA THR A 15 -19.37 -1.33 -16.24
C THR A 15 -18.47 -2.09 -15.26
N ILE A 16 -18.95 -3.23 -14.76
CA ILE A 16 -18.12 -4.14 -13.96
C ILE A 16 -17.06 -4.77 -14.86
N VAL A 17 -15.80 -4.65 -14.46
CA VAL A 17 -14.66 -5.28 -15.13
C VAL A 17 -14.09 -6.42 -14.31
N THR A 18 -13.00 -7.04 -14.79
CA THR A 18 -12.35 -8.15 -14.11
C THR A 18 -12.05 -7.78 -12.66
N PRO A 19 -12.56 -8.54 -11.68
CA PRO A 19 -12.36 -8.22 -10.27
C PRO A 19 -10.91 -8.46 -9.84
N MET A 20 -10.49 -7.76 -8.80
CA MET A 20 -9.24 -8.03 -8.10
C MET A 20 -9.23 -9.46 -7.53
N GLN A 21 -8.04 -10.02 -7.36
CA GLN A 21 -7.85 -11.35 -6.77
C GLN A 21 -8.18 -11.34 -5.28
N THR A 22 -7.84 -10.26 -4.59
CA THR A 22 -8.07 -10.11 -3.14
C THR A 22 -9.07 -9.00 -2.89
N ARG A 23 -9.95 -9.18 -1.91
CA ARG A 23 -10.84 -8.13 -1.44
C ARG A 23 -10.06 -7.09 -0.64
N ARG A 24 -10.28 -5.82 -0.95
CA ARG A 24 -9.56 -4.72 -0.30
C ARG A 24 -10.52 -3.57 0.03
N SER A 25 -10.11 -2.70 0.93
CA SER A 25 -10.74 -1.43 1.31
C SER A 25 -9.66 -0.51 1.85
N GLY A 26 -9.81 0.82 1.73
CA GLY A 26 -8.73 1.75 2.10
C GLY A 26 -7.43 1.51 1.31
N VAL A 27 -7.56 1.04 0.06
CA VAL A 27 -6.44 0.87 -0.88
C VAL A 27 -6.00 2.21 -1.43
N SER A 28 -4.81 2.22 -2.01
CA SER A 28 -4.36 3.29 -2.88
C SER A 28 -4.07 2.73 -4.26
N CYS A 29 -4.46 3.44 -5.31
CA CYS A 29 -4.28 3.01 -6.68
C CYS A 29 -3.64 4.10 -7.55
N ILE A 30 -2.85 3.68 -8.54
CA ILE A 30 -2.15 4.60 -9.44
C ILE A 30 -1.99 3.99 -10.84
N ALA A 31 -2.11 4.81 -11.88
CA ALA A 31 -1.78 4.41 -13.24
C ALA A 31 -0.27 4.58 -13.46
N TYR A 32 0.41 3.52 -13.89
CA TYR A 32 1.85 3.52 -14.11
C TYR A 32 2.23 2.49 -15.16
N HIS A 33 3.08 2.85 -16.13
CA HIS A 33 3.47 1.99 -17.26
C HIS A 33 2.32 1.18 -17.87
N ASN A 34 1.25 1.90 -18.26
CA ASN A 34 0.04 1.36 -18.89
C ASN A 34 -0.76 0.34 -18.06
N CYS A 35 -0.44 0.16 -16.78
CA CYS A 35 -1.17 -0.69 -15.85
C CYS A 35 -1.79 0.14 -14.73
N LEU A 36 -2.88 -0.37 -14.13
CA LEU A 36 -3.44 0.14 -12.89
C LEU A 36 -2.87 -0.67 -11.73
N TYR A 37 -2.09 -0.04 -10.86
CA TYR A 37 -1.59 -0.65 -9.63
C TYR A 37 -2.55 -0.39 -8.49
N VAL A 38 -2.84 -1.40 -7.67
CA VAL A 38 -3.64 -1.31 -6.45
C VAL A 38 -2.86 -1.93 -5.30
N MET A 39 -2.56 -1.13 -4.28
CA MET A 39 -1.64 -1.50 -3.21
C MET A 39 -2.32 -1.50 -1.84
N GLY A 40 -1.91 -2.43 -0.98
CA GLY A 40 -2.26 -2.48 0.43
C GLY A 40 -3.75 -2.63 0.70
N GLY A 41 -4.23 -1.89 1.70
CA GLY A 41 -5.63 -1.87 2.15
C GLY A 41 -5.94 -2.89 3.24
N PHE A 42 -7.22 -3.07 3.54
CA PHE A 42 -7.74 -4.00 4.55
C PHE A 42 -8.65 -5.04 3.89
N ASN A 43 -8.37 -6.33 4.15
CA ASN A 43 -9.13 -7.45 3.62
C ASN A 43 -10.24 -7.94 4.58
N GLY A 44 -10.59 -7.19 5.62
CA GLY A 44 -11.55 -7.63 6.64
C GLY A 44 -10.93 -8.41 7.80
N LEU A 45 -9.66 -8.82 7.70
CA LEU A 45 -8.93 -9.52 8.76
C LEU A 45 -7.69 -8.74 9.19
N PHE A 46 -6.85 -8.35 8.24
CA PHE A 46 -5.60 -7.63 8.50
C PHE A 46 -5.30 -6.60 7.40
N ARG A 47 -4.41 -5.65 7.73
CA ARG A 47 -3.91 -4.67 6.78
C ARG A 47 -2.86 -5.36 5.92
N MET A 48 -2.92 -5.13 4.63
CA MET A 48 -2.09 -5.84 3.66
C MET A 48 -0.89 -4.97 3.27
N ASN A 49 0.22 -5.65 3.02
CA ASN A 49 1.39 -5.13 2.31
C ASN A 49 1.40 -5.60 0.84
N THR A 50 0.51 -6.51 0.45
CA THR A 50 0.41 -7.02 -0.92
C THR A 50 -0.14 -5.97 -1.88
N GLY A 51 0.24 -6.11 -3.15
CA GLY A 51 -0.29 -5.33 -4.26
C GLY A 51 -0.67 -6.21 -5.44
N GLU A 52 -1.48 -5.66 -6.33
CA GLU A 52 -1.81 -6.26 -7.62
C GLU A 52 -1.91 -5.19 -8.70
N LYS A 53 -1.49 -5.52 -9.93
CA LYS A 53 -1.60 -4.64 -11.10
C LYS A 53 -2.52 -5.23 -12.15
N PHE A 54 -3.35 -4.38 -12.72
CA PHE A 54 -4.25 -4.69 -13.83
C PHE A 54 -3.65 -4.20 -15.14
N ASP A 55 -3.49 -5.11 -16.07
CA ASP A 55 -3.13 -4.80 -17.45
C ASP A 55 -4.41 -4.76 -18.30
N PRO A 56 -4.82 -3.57 -18.79
CA PRO A 56 -6.02 -3.42 -19.60
C PRO A 56 -5.92 -4.08 -20.98
N THR A 57 -4.70 -4.35 -21.48
CA THR A 57 -4.50 -5.00 -22.79
C THR A 57 -4.80 -6.49 -22.74
N THR A 58 -4.46 -7.14 -21.63
CA THR A 58 -4.72 -8.57 -21.39
C THR A 58 -5.95 -8.81 -20.53
N ASN A 59 -6.53 -7.75 -19.95
CA ASN A 59 -7.65 -7.77 -19.02
C ASN A 59 -7.39 -8.72 -17.83
N ARG A 60 -6.18 -8.65 -17.24
CA ARG A 60 -5.74 -9.55 -16.17
C ARG A 60 -5.10 -8.79 -15.03
N TRP A 61 -5.37 -9.28 -13.83
CA TRP A 61 -4.65 -8.92 -12.61
C TRP A 61 -3.44 -9.83 -12.42
N SER A 62 -2.32 -9.24 -12.03
CA SER A 62 -1.11 -9.96 -11.63
C SER A 62 -0.61 -9.43 -10.29
N PRO A 63 -0.02 -10.28 -9.43
CA PRO A 63 0.55 -9.83 -8.17
C PRO A 63 1.72 -8.88 -8.43
N VAL A 64 1.94 -7.97 -7.48
CA VAL A 64 3.17 -7.16 -7.37
C VAL A 64 3.88 -7.58 -6.09
N VAL A 65 5.21 -7.51 -6.08
CA VAL A 65 6.01 -7.75 -4.87
C VAL A 65 5.47 -6.94 -3.69
N GLU A 66 5.46 -7.55 -2.52
CA GLU A 66 4.87 -6.96 -1.32
C GLU A 66 5.72 -5.83 -0.76
N MET A 67 5.08 -4.79 -0.25
CA MET A 67 5.73 -3.73 0.53
C MET A 67 6.37 -4.31 1.81
N GLY A 68 7.34 -3.59 2.37
CA GLY A 68 7.95 -3.94 3.65
C GLY A 68 6.98 -3.80 4.83
N SER A 69 6.08 -2.82 4.79
CA SER A 69 5.12 -2.57 5.87
C SER A 69 3.66 -2.59 5.38
N PRO A 70 2.75 -3.32 6.05
CA PRO A 70 1.33 -3.30 5.71
C PRO A 70 0.76 -1.90 5.93
N ARG A 71 -0.13 -1.46 5.04
CA ARG A 71 -0.68 -0.10 5.08
C ARG A 71 -2.06 -0.01 4.44
N SER A 72 -2.88 0.85 5.01
CA SER A 72 -4.19 1.27 4.48
C SER A 72 -4.33 2.79 4.63
N ASN A 73 -5.18 3.41 3.81
CA ASN A 73 -5.45 4.86 3.84
C ASN A 73 -4.17 5.71 3.71
N PHE A 74 -3.29 5.35 2.77
CA PHE A 74 -1.99 6.00 2.53
C PHE A 74 -1.99 6.76 1.20
N ALA A 75 -1.03 7.67 1.01
CA ALA A 75 -0.84 8.32 -0.29
C ALA A 75 -0.04 7.43 -1.23
N ILE A 76 -0.39 7.44 -2.52
CA ILE A 76 0.38 6.80 -3.61
C ILE A 76 0.61 7.84 -4.71
N GLU A 77 1.79 7.85 -5.32
CA GLU A 77 2.12 8.78 -6.40
C GLU A 77 3.30 8.29 -7.25
N VAL A 78 3.38 8.70 -8.53
CA VAL A 78 4.55 8.42 -9.37
C VAL A 78 5.54 9.58 -9.32
N LEU A 79 6.77 9.29 -8.89
CA LEU A 79 7.86 10.27 -8.85
C LEU A 79 9.14 9.62 -9.35
N ASP A 80 9.88 10.32 -10.22
CA ASP A 80 11.15 9.86 -10.79
C ASP A 80 11.10 8.41 -11.34
N ASP A 81 10.02 8.08 -12.08
CA ASP A 81 9.80 6.75 -12.67
C ASP A 81 9.75 5.60 -11.66
N MET A 82 9.19 5.88 -10.48
CA MET A 82 8.94 4.92 -9.42
C MET A 82 7.60 5.22 -8.75
N ILE A 83 6.97 4.21 -8.17
CA ILE A 83 5.75 4.38 -7.36
C ILE A 83 6.15 4.62 -5.91
N PHE A 84 5.77 5.76 -5.34
CA PHE A 84 5.97 6.07 -3.93
C PHE A 84 4.68 5.81 -3.15
N VAL A 85 4.82 5.25 -1.94
CA VAL A 85 3.75 5.09 -0.97
C VAL A 85 4.13 5.77 0.33
N ALA A 86 3.26 6.62 0.88
CA ALA A 86 3.58 7.45 2.03
C ALA A 86 2.50 7.39 3.12
N GLY A 87 2.93 7.10 4.35
CA GLY A 87 2.07 7.06 5.52
C GLY A 87 1.06 5.92 5.50
N GLY A 88 -0.09 6.16 6.13
CA GLY A 88 -1.18 5.20 6.29
C GLY A 88 -1.33 4.68 7.71
N PHE A 89 -2.13 3.63 7.84
CA PHE A 89 -2.33 2.87 9.08
C PHE A 89 -1.95 1.41 8.87
N ASN A 90 -1.03 0.90 9.69
CA ASN A 90 -0.47 -0.45 9.54
C ASN A 90 -1.25 -1.56 10.26
N GLY A 91 -2.30 -1.21 10.99
CA GLY A 91 -3.05 -2.13 11.84
C GLY A 91 -2.90 -1.86 13.33
N VAL A 92 -1.84 -1.15 13.71
CA VAL A 92 -1.52 -0.80 15.10
C VAL A 92 -1.48 0.72 15.26
N THR A 93 -0.73 1.40 14.39
CA THR A 93 -0.54 2.86 14.47
C THR A 93 -0.63 3.49 13.09
N THR A 94 -0.93 4.80 13.09
CA THR A 94 -0.59 5.64 11.95
C THR A 94 0.93 5.63 11.78
N ILE A 95 1.41 5.60 10.53
CA ILE A 95 2.83 5.56 10.19
C ILE A 95 3.24 6.80 9.39
N ALA A 96 4.53 7.13 9.44
CA ALA A 96 5.14 8.18 8.63
C ALA A 96 6.05 7.59 7.52
N GLN A 97 6.19 6.26 7.48
CA GLN A 97 7.09 5.54 6.58
C GLN A 97 6.75 5.80 5.12
N VAL A 98 7.80 5.95 4.31
CA VAL A 98 7.71 6.09 2.87
C VAL A 98 8.51 4.95 2.24
N GLU A 99 7.91 4.28 1.26
CA GLU A 99 8.59 3.27 0.45
C GLU A 99 8.44 3.66 -1.02
N CYS A 100 9.40 3.28 -1.87
CA CYS A 100 9.27 3.41 -3.33
C CYS A 100 9.50 2.07 -4.03
N TYR A 101 8.73 1.85 -5.10
CA TYR A 101 8.75 0.63 -5.91
C TYR A 101 9.33 0.91 -7.28
N ASN A 102 10.29 0.08 -7.68
CA ASN A 102 10.88 0.05 -9.00
C ASN A 102 10.35 -1.17 -9.76
N ASP A 103 9.56 -0.95 -10.81
CA ASP A 103 8.94 -2.02 -11.60
C ASP A 103 9.92 -2.77 -12.50
N ARG A 104 11.10 -2.19 -12.78
CA ARG A 104 12.14 -2.85 -13.58
C ARG A 104 12.86 -3.94 -12.80
N THR A 105 13.07 -3.71 -11.50
CA THR A 105 13.70 -4.68 -10.60
C THR A 105 12.68 -5.52 -9.83
N ASP A 106 11.42 -5.07 -9.81
CA ASP A 106 10.35 -5.64 -8.98
C ASP A 106 10.74 -5.65 -7.49
N GLU A 107 11.21 -4.50 -7.00
CA GLU A 107 11.68 -4.32 -5.62
C GLU A 107 11.15 -3.03 -4.98
N TRP A 108 10.96 -3.09 -3.65
CA TRP A 108 10.71 -1.93 -2.80
C TRP A 108 11.98 -1.47 -2.10
N PHE A 109 12.11 -0.15 -1.96
CA PHE A 109 13.18 0.52 -1.24
C PHE A 109 12.58 1.44 -0.17
N GLU A 110 13.27 1.56 0.96
CA GLU A 110 12.91 2.53 1.98
C GLU A 110 13.29 3.94 1.50
N ALA A 111 12.35 4.87 1.60
CA ALA A 111 12.59 6.28 1.36
C ALA A 111 12.51 7.05 2.69
N LYS A 112 13.00 8.30 2.68
CA LYS A 112 12.96 9.13 3.89
C LYS A 112 11.52 9.30 4.38
N SER A 113 11.28 8.86 5.61
CA SER A 113 9.99 9.01 6.29
C SER A 113 9.53 10.46 6.36
N MET A 114 8.21 10.67 6.35
CA MET A 114 7.61 11.96 6.68
C MET A 114 7.92 12.35 8.13
N GLN A 115 7.90 13.64 8.43
CA GLN A 115 8.06 14.11 9.81
C GLN A 115 6.80 13.92 10.66
N ILE A 116 5.65 13.80 10.01
CA ILE A 116 4.34 13.71 10.66
C ILE A 116 3.69 12.40 10.24
N PHE A 117 3.19 11.66 11.23
CA PHE A 117 2.37 10.47 11.06
C PHE A 117 1.02 10.89 10.45
N ARG A 118 0.70 10.36 9.26
CA ARG A 118 -0.54 10.71 8.55
C ARG A 118 -1.21 9.46 8.00
N SER A 119 -2.51 9.38 8.15
CA SER A 119 -3.41 8.44 7.47
C SER A 119 -4.55 9.23 6.83
N ALA A 120 -5.34 8.58 5.96
CA ALA A 120 -6.40 9.21 5.18
C ALA A 120 -5.91 10.43 4.38
N LEU A 121 -4.69 10.32 3.82
CA LEU A 121 -4.04 11.36 3.03
C LEU A 121 -4.06 11.04 1.53
N ALA A 122 -3.96 12.10 0.73
CA ALA A 122 -3.64 12.04 -0.70
C ALA A 122 -2.32 12.79 -0.94
N ALA A 123 -1.63 12.45 -2.03
CA ALA A 123 -0.48 13.19 -2.53
C ALA A 123 -0.72 13.62 -3.97
N CYS A 124 0.08 14.58 -4.44
CA CYS A 124 0.18 14.94 -5.85
C CYS A 124 1.61 15.41 -6.14
N VAL A 125 2.09 15.21 -7.37
CA VAL A 125 3.36 15.79 -7.81
C VAL A 125 3.15 17.17 -8.39
N ILE A 126 3.88 18.16 -7.86
CA ILE A 126 3.99 19.48 -8.46
C ILE A 126 5.35 19.58 -9.14
N LYS A 127 5.35 19.80 -10.46
CA LYS A 127 6.56 19.98 -11.26
C LYS A 127 6.96 21.46 -11.32
N ASN A 128 8.26 21.71 -11.50
CA ASN A 128 8.81 23.04 -11.81
C ASN A 128 8.57 24.11 -10.73
N LEU A 129 8.59 23.73 -9.44
CA LEU A 129 8.54 24.71 -8.36
C LEU A 129 9.81 25.59 -8.39
N PRO A 130 9.69 26.93 -8.48
CA PRO A 130 10.86 27.84 -8.54
C PRO A 130 11.78 27.73 -7.32
N ASN A 131 11.21 27.30 -6.20
CA ASN A 131 11.86 27.15 -4.90
C ASN A 131 12.01 25.67 -4.50
N VAL A 132 12.02 24.73 -5.45
CA VAL A 132 12.15 23.29 -5.16
C VAL A 132 13.41 22.96 -4.35
N ALA A 133 14.50 23.72 -4.54
CA ALA A 133 15.75 23.56 -3.80
C ALA A 133 15.60 23.75 -2.28
N TYR A 134 14.59 24.50 -1.82
CA TYR A 134 14.31 24.67 -0.39
C TYR A 134 13.63 23.44 0.23
N TYR A 135 13.05 22.58 -0.59
CA TYR A 135 12.29 21.40 -0.17
C TYR A 135 12.99 20.08 -0.52
N MET A 136 13.97 20.09 -1.42
CA MET A 136 14.78 18.91 -1.71
C MET A 136 15.75 18.63 -0.56
N PRO A 137 15.74 17.42 0.02
CA PRO A 137 16.79 17.00 0.94
C PRO A 137 18.16 17.04 0.25
N SER A 138 19.18 17.59 0.92
CA SER A 138 20.53 17.74 0.39
C SER A 138 21.22 16.43 -0.04
N ASP A 139 20.66 15.28 0.36
CA ASP A 139 21.22 13.94 0.15
C ASP A 139 20.53 13.15 -0.99
N ARG A 140 19.83 13.83 -1.92
CA ARG A 140 19.09 13.17 -3.02
C ARG A 140 19.95 12.19 -3.82
N ASP A 141 21.20 12.55 -4.11
CA ASP A 141 22.11 11.71 -4.89
C ASP A 141 22.45 10.40 -4.16
N LYS A 142 22.43 10.40 -2.82
CA LYS A 142 22.65 9.20 -2.00
C LYS A 142 21.47 8.24 -2.04
N LEU A 143 20.23 8.73 -2.13
CA LEU A 143 19.05 7.86 -2.24
C LEU A 143 19.04 7.09 -3.58
N SER A 144 19.50 7.73 -4.66
CA SER A 144 19.67 7.04 -5.95
C SER A 144 20.84 6.06 -5.97
N GLU A 145 21.91 6.33 -5.20
CA GLU A 145 23.08 5.45 -5.12
C GLU A 145 22.89 4.30 -4.12
N GLU A 146 22.37 4.54 -2.91
CA GLU A 146 22.08 3.51 -1.90
C GLU A 146 21.02 2.51 -2.40
N GLY A 147 19.96 3.00 -3.06
CA GLY A 147 18.98 2.12 -3.72
C GLY A 147 19.61 1.26 -4.84
N ARG A 148 20.60 1.79 -5.58
CA ARG A 148 21.38 1.00 -6.55
C ARG A 148 22.31 -0.01 -5.86
N VAL A 149 23.04 0.40 -4.82
CA VAL A 149 24.03 -0.42 -4.13
C VAL A 149 23.38 -1.60 -3.41
N ASP A 150 22.22 -1.40 -2.76
CA ASP A 150 21.48 -2.49 -2.11
C ASP A 150 20.94 -3.52 -3.13
N SER A 151 20.50 -3.06 -4.31
CA SER A 151 20.06 -3.95 -5.40
C SER A 151 21.23 -4.75 -6.03
N GLU A 152 22.41 -4.13 -6.16
CA GLU A 152 23.63 -4.76 -6.67
C GLU A 152 24.24 -5.75 -5.66
N MET A 153 24.16 -5.48 -4.34
CA MET A 153 24.58 -6.42 -3.28
C MET A 153 23.68 -7.66 -3.19
N ARG A 154 22.37 -7.52 -3.40
CA ARG A 154 21.43 -8.66 -3.40
C ARG A 154 21.59 -9.57 -4.62
N THR A 155 21.97 -9.02 -5.77
CA THR A 155 22.18 -9.80 -7.01
C THR A 155 23.54 -10.49 -7.07
N THR A 156 24.57 -9.97 -6.39
CA THR A 156 25.91 -10.58 -6.31
C THR A 156 26.07 -11.64 -5.22
N GLY A 157 25.10 -11.76 -4.29
CA GLY A 157 25.11 -12.78 -3.21
C GLY A 157 24.63 -14.18 -3.60
N ARG A 158 24.33 -14.43 -4.89
CA ARG A 158 23.77 -15.71 -5.38
C ARG A 158 24.62 -16.32 -6.50
N SER A 159 25.90 -16.53 -6.23
CA SER A 159 26.72 -17.49 -6.98
C SER A 159 27.66 -18.23 -6.04
N ASP A 160 27.73 -19.55 -6.27
CA ASP A 160 28.72 -20.52 -5.77
C ASP A 160 28.38 -21.27 -4.47
N ASN A 161 27.69 -22.41 -4.61
CA ASN A 161 28.35 -23.72 -4.49
C ASN A 161 27.35 -24.89 -4.61
N GLU A 162 27.40 -25.59 -5.75
CA GLU A 162 27.07 -27.02 -5.82
C GLU A 162 28.35 -27.82 -5.51
N SER A 163 28.34 -28.62 -4.43
CA SER A 163 29.04 -29.91 -4.39
C SER A 163 28.54 -30.80 -3.24
N ASP A 164 27.90 -31.89 -3.64
CA ASP A 164 28.06 -33.29 -3.23
C ASP A 164 28.33 -33.70 -1.75
N ARG A 165 27.53 -34.69 -1.32
CA ARG A 165 27.69 -35.73 -0.28
C ARG A 165 27.14 -35.53 1.14
N GLY A 166 26.26 -36.49 1.51
CA GLY A 166 26.51 -37.35 2.67
C GLY A 166 25.64 -37.18 3.92
N VAL A 167 24.60 -38.02 4.00
CA VAL A 167 23.95 -38.67 5.17
C VAL A 167 24.50 -38.33 6.58
N ASP A 168 23.65 -37.82 7.48
CA ASP A 168 23.25 -38.47 8.75
C ASP A 168 22.28 -37.59 9.57
N GLY A 169 21.48 -38.27 10.40
CA GLY A 169 20.29 -37.76 11.08
C GLY A 169 20.53 -36.62 12.09
N VAL A 170 19.45 -35.93 12.45
CA VAL A 170 18.66 -36.11 13.68
C VAL A 170 17.64 -34.96 13.72
N SER A 171 16.37 -35.32 13.85
CA SER A 171 15.23 -34.43 14.03
C SER A 171 15.40 -33.53 15.24
N ASN A 172 15.36 -32.21 15.05
CA ASN A 172 15.15 -31.25 16.14
C ASN A 172 14.27 -30.10 15.63
N VAL A 173 12.95 -30.29 15.73
CA VAL A 173 11.97 -29.21 15.65
C VAL A 173 11.58 -28.88 17.08
N SER A 174 12.27 -27.93 17.71
CA SER A 174 11.74 -27.27 18.91
C SER A 174 10.85 -26.13 18.45
N ALA A 175 9.54 -26.40 18.46
CA ALA A 175 8.49 -25.41 18.30
C ALA A 175 8.61 -24.34 19.40
N ILE A 176 8.64 -23.07 19.03
CA ILE A 176 8.40 -21.96 19.95
C ILE A 176 6.91 -21.61 19.83
N THR A 177 6.12 -22.13 20.76
CA THR A 177 4.78 -21.63 21.08
C THR A 177 4.90 -20.70 22.27
N ASN A 178 4.58 -19.41 22.09
CA ASN A 178 4.32 -18.52 23.23
C ASN A 178 2.82 -18.55 23.54
N LEU A 179 2.49 -19.11 24.70
CA LEU A 179 1.22 -18.90 25.37
C LEU A 179 1.17 -17.46 25.89
N ILE A 180 0.05 -16.77 25.66
CA ILE A 180 -0.34 -15.63 26.49
C ILE A 180 -1.62 -16.07 27.20
N GLU A 181 -1.52 -16.25 28.51
CA GLU A 181 -2.66 -16.41 29.41
C GLU A 181 -3.38 -15.06 29.56
N THR A 182 -4.69 -15.09 29.35
CA THR A 182 -5.63 -14.05 29.73
C THR A 182 -5.92 -14.15 31.22
N ALA A 183 -5.87 -13.01 31.92
CA ALA A 183 -6.63 -12.83 33.16
C ALA A 183 -7.09 -11.37 33.27
N ASP A 184 -8.41 -11.27 33.41
CA ASP A 184 -9.25 -10.09 33.56
C ASP A 184 -8.89 -9.22 34.77
N ILE A 185 -8.98 -7.89 34.60
CA ILE A 185 -9.48 -7.00 35.66
C ILE A 185 -10.47 -6.03 35.01
N ASP A 186 -11.71 -6.15 35.48
CA ASP A 186 -12.89 -5.35 35.16
C ASP A 186 -12.85 -3.90 35.68
N ASN A 187 -13.66 -3.07 35.00
CA ASN A 187 -14.38 -1.87 35.44
C ASN A 187 -13.57 -0.56 35.62
N GLU A 188 -14.06 0.62 35.23
CA GLU A 188 -15.46 1.09 35.17
C GLU A 188 -15.62 2.31 34.24
N ASP A 189 -16.87 2.53 33.83
CA ASP A 189 -17.43 3.48 32.87
C ASP A 189 -17.18 4.98 33.11
N THR A 190 -17.30 5.75 32.01
CA THR A 190 -17.88 7.12 31.81
C THR A 190 -17.16 7.75 30.60
N ASP A 191 -17.77 8.35 29.58
CA ASP A 191 -19.12 8.87 29.39
C ASP A 191 -19.49 8.86 27.88
N ASN A 192 -20.80 8.95 27.68
CA ASN A 192 -21.59 9.09 26.48
C ASN A 192 -21.21 10.24 25.52
N ASP A 193 -21.89 10.19 24.36
CA ASP A 193 -22.13 11.24 23.34
C ASP A 193 -21.05 11.31 22.24
N ASP A 194 -21.29 11.01 20.96
CA ASP A 194 -22.46 11.31 20.14
C ASP A 194 -22.70 10.26 19.04
N ASN A 195 -23.91 9.71 19.04
CA ASN A 195 -24.58 9.15 17.86
C ASN A 195 -25.29 10.32 17.16
N VAL A 196 -24.96 10.65 15.91
CA VAL A 196 -25.91 11.33 15.03
C VAL A 196 -25.97 10.65 13.67
N ILE A 197 -27.20 10.24 13.38
CA ILE A 197 -27.72 9.47 12.27
C ILE A 197 -27.91 10.37 11.03
N PHE A 198 -27.79 9.77 9.85
CA PHE A 198 -28.15 10.33 8.54
C PHE A 198 -29.64 10.69 8.47
N GLU A 199 -29.98 11.86 7.93
CA GLU A 199 -31.32 12.09 7.35
C GLU A 199 -31.24 12.77 5.99
N ASP A 200 -31.77 12.04 4.99
CA ASP A 200 -32.25 12.54 3.71
C ASP A 200 -33.40 13.53 3.93
N ALA A 201 -33.38 14.66 3.24
CA ALA A 201 -34.55 15.53 3.09
C ALA A 201 -34.92 15.64 1.60
N GLN A 202 -36.18 15.25 1.35
CA GLN A 202 -36.83 15.15 0.06
C GLN A 202 -37.05 16.51 -0.61
N ASP A 203 -36.86 16.53 -1.93
CA ASP A 203 -37.40 17.54 -2.85
C ASP A 203 -38.93 17.48 -2.83
N GLN A 204 -39.59 18.61 -2.56
CA GLN A 204 -40.98 18.84 -2.93
C GLN A 204 -41.09 20.10 -3.79
N ASP A 205 -41.24 19.87 -5.09
CA ASP A 205 -41.65 20.85 -6.08
C ASP A 205 -43.09 20.53 -6.49
N HIS A 206 -44.09 21.31 -6.04
CA HIS A 206 -45.45 21.30 -6.60
C HIS A 206 -46.11 22.69 -6.59
N ARG A 207 -46.09 23.28 -7.78
CA ARG A 207 -47.04 24.19 -8.46
C ARG A 207 -48.34 24.58 -7.72
N GLY A 208 -48.65 25.88 -7.77
CA GLY A 208 -49.92 26.39 -8.31
C GLY A 208 -50.81 27.22 -7.37
N GLN A 209 -50.74 28.56 -7.49
CA GLN A 209 -51.78 29.48 -8.02
C GLN A 209 -51.33 30.92 -7.84
#